data_AF-A0A0C1FFC6-F1
#
_entry.id   AF-A0A0C1FFC6-F1
#
_cell.length_a   1.000
_cell.length_b   1.000
_cell.length_c   1.000
_cell.angle_alpha   90.00
_cell.angle_beta   90.00
_cell.angle_gamma   90.00
#
_symmetry.space_group_name_H-M   'P 1'
#
loop_
_entity.id
_entity.type
_entity.pdbx_description
1 polymer ?
#
loop_
_entity_poly.entity_id
_entity_poly.type
_entity_poly.pdbx_seq_one_letter_code
_entity_poly.pdbx_strand_id
1 'polypeptide(L)'
;MVLEYTGIDKALEFSINNLQTGGNLIVSIQSNNGVQSVSQSGIASVLKVGSIFQLVDPDILVIEAKKRGLRLIENEESFFPNGKSLKTFHFIS
;
A
#
# COMPACT_ATOMS: atom_id res chain seq x y z
N MET A 1 -8.16 6.67 -0.70
CA MET A 1 -8.29 5.70 0.41
C MET A 1 -6.92 5.50 1.02
N VAL A 2 -6.82 5.42 2.36
CA VAL A 2 -5.54 5.17 3.04
C VAL A 2 -5.46 3.67 3.33
N LEU A 3 -4.57 2.98 2.61
CA LEU A 3 -4.50 1.52 2.61
C LEU A 3 -4.03 0.99 3.96
N GLU A 4 -3.10 1.70 4.59
CA GLU A 4 -2.53 1.37 5.90
C GLU A 4 -3.56 1.43 7.03
N TYR A 5 -4.67 2.16 6.84
CA TYR A 5 -5.76 2.29 7.82
C TYR A 5 -6.87 1.26 7.61
N THR A 6 -7.13 0.90 6.35
CA THR A 6 -8.29 0.06 5.96
C THR A 6 -7.92 -1.41 5.78
N GLY A 7 -6.63 -1.70 5.54
CA GLY A 7 -6.12 -3.01 5.19
C GLY A 7 -6.35 -3.35 3.72
N ILE A 8 -5.47 -4.16 3.15
CA ILE A 8 -5.44 -4.53 1.72
C ILE A 8 -6.80 -5.12 1.28
N ASP A 9 -7.35 -6.03 2.06
CA ASP A 9 -8.56 -6.79 1.71
C ASP A 9 -9.78 -5.88 1.49
N LYS A 10 -10.19 -5.15 2.54
CA LYS A 10 -11.34 -4.23 2.49
C LYS A 10 -11.16 -3.13 1.48
N ALA A 11 -9.93 -2.64 1.33
CA ALA A 11 -9.59 -1.62 0.37
C ALA A 11 -9.83 -2.11 -1.07
N LEU A 12 -9.29 -3.28 -1.41
CA LEU A 12 -9.48 -3.87 -2.74
C LEU A 12 -10.95 -4.22 -2.99
N GLU A 13 -11.65 -4.80 -2.01
CA GLU A 13 -13.08 -5.09 -2.11
C GLU A 13 -13.88 -3.83 -2.44
N PHE A 14 -13.69 -2.76 -1.66
CA PHE A 14 -14.38 -1.50 -1.90
C PHE A 14 -14.05 -0.92 -3.28
N SER A 15 -12.76 -0.90 -3.66
CA SER A 15 -12.34 -0.37 -4.95
C SER A 15 -12.96 -1.14 -6.12
N ILE A 16 -12.94 -2.47 -6.08
CA ILE A 16 -13.43 -3.32 -7.17
C ILE A 16 -14.94 -3.20 -7.32
N ASN A 17 -15.68 -3.16 -6.21
CA ASN A 17 -17.14 -2.97 -6.23
C ASN A 17 -17.58 -1.62 -6.81
N ASN A 18 -16.67 -0.65 -6.89
CA ASN A 18 -16.91 0.67 -7.46
C ASN A 18 -16.17 0.91 -8.79
N LEU A 19 -15.51 -0.12 -9.32
CA LEU A 19 -14.77 -0.04 -10.57
C LEU A 19 -15.61 -0.63 -11.71
N GLN A 20 -15.83 0.15 -12.76
CA GLN A 20 -16.44 -0.38 -13.99
C GLN A 20 -15.47 -1.33 -14.71
N THR A 21 -15.99 -2.25 -15.53
CA THR A 21 -15.16 -3.12 -16.39
C THR A 21 -14.17 -2.30 -17.22
N GLY A 22 -12.89 -2.69 -17.23
CA GLY A 22 -11.82 -1.95 -17.90
C GLY A 22 -11.38 -0.68 -17.16
N GLY A 23 -11.91 -0.44 -15.96
CA GLY A 23 -11.51 0.66 -15.09
C GLY A 23 -10.11 0.44 -14.53
N ASN A 24 -9.43 1.55 -14.23
CA ASN A 24 -8.07 1.55 -13.69
C ASN A 24 -8.09 1.76 -12.18
N LEU A 25 -7.25 0.99 -11.47
CA LEU A 25 -6.96 1.19 -10.05
C LEU A 25 -5.47 1.46 -9.88
N ILE A 26 -5.13 2.64 -9.36
CA ILE A 26 -3.76 3.04 -9.04
C ILE A 26 -3.60 3.01 -7.52
N VAL A 27 -2.60 2.28 -7.04
CA VAL A 27 -2.30 2.15 -5.60
C VAL A 27 -0.86 2.53 -5.36
N SER A 28 -0.61 3.48 -4.47
CA SER A 28 0.74 3.85 -4.04
C SER A 28 0.93 3.52 -2.57
N ILE A 29 2.04 2.87 -2.23
CA ILE A 29 2.39 2.49 -0.85
C ILE A 29 3.82 2.93 -0.55
N GLN A 30 4.10 3.30 0.69
CA GLN A 30 5.47 3.61 1.10
C GLN A 30 6.27 2.30 1.27
N SER A 31 7.31 2.12 0.45
CA SER A 31 8.10 0.87 0.37
C SER A 31 9.11 0.72 1.52
N ASN A 32 9.48 1.83 2.19
CA ASN A 32 10.47 1.85 3.26
C ASN A 32 10.05 2.69 4.48
N ASN A 33 8.84 2.44 4.95
CA ASN A 33 8.21 3.02 6.13
C ASN A 33 8.94 2.78 7.48
N GLY A 34 10.19 2.32 7.48
CA GLY A 34 11.18 2.79 8.44
C GLY A 34 10.91 2.46 9.91
N VAL A 35 10.27 1.33 10.22
CA VAL A 35 10.23 0.81 11.61
C VAL A 35 11.66 0.53 12.13
N GLN A 36 12.69 0.54 11.27
CA GLN A 36 14.11 0.46 11.62
C GLN A 36 14.82 1.83 11.81
N SER A 37 14.16 2.97 11.58
CA SER A 37 14.81 4.31 11.64
C SER A 37 14.18 5.24 12.68
N VAL A 38 13.84 4.71 13.86
CA VAL A 38 13.46 5.52 15.02
C VAL A 38 14.50 5.38 16.13
N SER A 39 15.08 6.52 16.54
CA SER A 39 15.87 6.64 17.75
C SER A 39 15.05 6.18 18.97
N GLN A 40 15.73 5.80 20.05
CA GLN A 40 15.15 5.18 21.25
C GLN A 40 13.98 5.96 21.88
N SER A 41 13.84 7.27 21.61
CA SER A 41 12.72 8.13 22.01
C SER A 41 11.55 8.17 21.01
N GLY A 42 11.77 7.88 19.72
CA GLY A 42 10.74 7.77 18.69
C GLY A 42 9.98 6.44 18.71
N ILE A 43 10.57 5.40 19.31
CA ILE A 43 9.97 4.07 19.47
C ILE A 43 8.67 4.14 20.28
N ALA A 44 8.58 4.99 21.32
CA ALA A 44 7.37 5.14 22.12
C ALA A 44 6.19 5.76 21.34
N SER A 45 6.46 6.66 20.38
CA SER A 45 5.44 7.25 19.52
C SER A 45 5.04 6.32 18.37
N VAL A 46 6.01 5.58 17.80
CA VAL A 46 5.76 4.58 16.75
C VAL A 46 5.02 3.37 17.28
N LEU A 47 5.25 2.93 18.52
CA LEU A 47 4.49 1.83 19.13
C LEU A 47 3.00 2.17 19.32
N LYS A 48 2.67 3.44 19.56
CA LYS A 48 1.28 3.91 19.67
C LYS A 48 0.59 4.09 18.30
N VAL A 49 1.37 4.27 17.25
CA VAL A 49 0.92 4.47 15.86
C VAL A 49 0.90 3.13 15.09
N GLY A 50 1.81 2.21 15.39
CA GLY A 50 1.89 0.87 14.80
C GLY A 50 0.72 -0.04 15.18
N SER A 51 -0.08 0.31 16.20
CA SER A 51 -1.35 -0.35 16.48
C SER A 51 -2.52 0.15 15.60
N ILE A 52 -2.31 1.23 14.84
CA ILE A 52 -3.33 1.87 13.98
C ILE A 52 -3.00 1.67 12.49
N PHE A 53 -1.71 1.66 12.13
CA PHE A 53 -1.25 1.52 10.76
C PHE A 53 -0.75 0.10 10.48
N GLN A 54 -1.40 -0.58 9.55
CA GLN A 54 -0.96 -1.89 9.07
C GLN A 54 0.23 -1.71 8.12
N LEU A 55 1.26 -2.53 8.30
CA LEU A 55 2.32 -2.66 7.31
C LEU A 55 1.72 -3.27 6.05
N VAL A 56 1.76 -2.54 4.94
CA VAL A 56 1.31 -3.05 3.64
C VAL A 56 2.47 -3.72 2.95
N ASP A 57 2.39 -5.03 2.82
CA ASP A 57 3.33 -5.80 2.02
C ASP A 57 2.98 -5.66 0.52
N PRO A 58 3.92 -5.18 -0.33
CA PRO A 58 3.69 -5.02 -1.77
C PRO A 58 3.30 -6.32 -2.48
N ASP A 59 3.88 -7.45 -2.08
CA ASP A 59 3.63 -8.72 -2.73
C ASP A 59 2.24 -9.25 -2.36
N ILE A 60 1.84 -9.08 -1.10
CA ILE A 60 0.47 -9.41 -0.65
C ILE A 60 -0.56 -8.55 -1.38
N LEU A 61 -0.31 -7.24 -1.54
CA LEU A 61 -1.19 -6.35 -2.31
C LEU A 61 -1.42 -6.87 -3.73
N VAL A 62 -0.34 -7.25 -4.43
CA VAL A 62 -0.43 -7.75 -5.81
C VAL A 62 -1.15 -9.10 -5.86
N ILE A 63 -0.85 -10.02 -4.94
CA ILE A 63 -1.51 -11.33 -4.86
C ILE A 63 -3.01 -11.17 -4.64
N GLU A 64 -3.42 -10.34 -3.68
CA GLU A 64 -4.83 -10.12 -3.34
C GLU A 64 -5.58 -9.38 -4.44
N ALA A 65 -4.95 -8.44 -5.13
CA ALA A 65 -5.53 -7.78 -6.30
C ALA A 65 -5.81 -8.79 -7.43
N LYS A 66 -4.83 -9.64 -7.76
CA LYS A 66 -4.97 -10.69 -8.79
C LYS A 66 -6.08 -11.69 -8.47
N LYS A 67 -6.19 -12.13 -7.21
CA LYS A 67 -7.27 -13.03 -6.76
C LYS A 67 -8.67 -12.46 -7.00
N ARG A 68 -8.80 -11.13 -7.03
CA ARG A 68 -10.07 -10.42 -7.25
C ARG A 68 -10.27 -9.96 -8.69
N GLY A 69 -9.49 -10.49 -9.64
CA GLY A 69 -9.65 -10.25 -11.07
C GLY A 69 -8.91 -9.03 -11.62
N LEU A 70 -8.17 -8.29 -10.78
CA LEU A 70 -7.36 -7.17 -11.26
C LEU A 70 -6.07 -7.68 -11.91
N ARG A 71 -5.73 -7.10 -13.07
CA ARG A 71 -4.48 -7.36 -13.77
C ARG A 71 -3.51 -6.20 -13.55
N LEU A 72 -2.34 -6.51 -12.99
CA LEU A 72 -1.23 -5.56 -12.88
C LEU A 72 -0.70 -5.26 -14.30
N ILE A 73 -0.70 -3.98 -14.67
CA ILE A 73 -0.17 -3.48 -15.94
C ILE A 73 1.32 -3.15 -15.76
N GLU A 74 1.61 -2.35 -14.74
CA GLU A 74 2.95 -1.86 -14.45
C GLU A 74 3.06 -1.51 -12.97
N ASN A 75 4.30 -1.38 -12.50
CA ASN A 75 4.60 -0.76 -11.24
C ASN A 75 5.90 0.03 -11.36
N GLU A 76 6.02 1.08 -10.58
CA GLU A 76 7.17 1.96 -10.52
C GLU A 76 7.55 2.25 -9.06
N GLU A 77 8.80 2.63 -8.83
CA GLU A 77 9.26 3.07 -7.52
C GLU A 77 9.93 4.44 -7.64
N SER A 78 9.41 5.40 -6.87
CA SER A 78 9.93 6.76 -6.77
C SER A 78 10.76 6.90 -5.51
N PHE A 79 12.02 7.30 -5.65
CA PHE A 79 12.94 7.54 -4.54
C PHE A 79 13.01 9.03 -4.20
N PHE A 80 12.86 9.35 -2.92
CA PHE A 80 12.91 10.72 -2.41
C PHE A 80 14.29 11.04 -1.80
N PRO A 81 14.72 12.32 -1.79
CA PRO A 81 16.01 12.73 -1.22
C PRO A 81 16.21 12.38 0.27
N ASN A 82 15.13 12.17 1.01
CA ASN A 82 15.17 11.77 2.43
C ASN A 82 15.36 10.27 2.64
N GLY A 83 15.70 9.53 1.59
CA GLY A 83 15.87 8.09 1.61
C GLY A 83 14.57 7.31 1.67
N LYS A 84 13.39 7.96 1.60
CA LYS A 84 12.09 7.27 1.48
C LYS A 84 11.82 6.85 0.03
N SER A 85 10.97 5.85 -0.16
CA SER A 85 10.47 5.46 -1.48
C SER A 85 8.98 5.14 -1.46
N LEU A 86 8.33 5.41 -2.59
CA LEU A 86 6.92 5.11 -2.84
C LEU A 86 6.85 4.16 -4.04
N LYS A 87 6.21 2.99 -3.83
CA LYS A 87 5.94 2.03 -4.90
C LYS A 87 4.50 2.22 -5.37
N THR A 88 4.33 2.45 -6.67
CA THR A 88 3.03 2.68 -7.30
C THR A 88 2.70 1.52 -8.22
N PHE A 89 1.49 0.98 -8.11
CA PHE A 89 0.99 -0.15 -8.86
C PHE A 89 -0.22 0.27 -9.69
N HIS A 90 -0.20 -0.07 -10.98
CA HIS A 90 -1.29 0.22 -11.90
C HIS A 90 -2.00 -1.09 -12.25
N PHE A 91 -3.28 -1.17 -11.91
CA PHE A 91 -4.14 -2.32 -12.18
C PHE A 91 -5.27 -1.94 -13.14
N ILE A 92 -5.74 -2.90 -13.93
CA ILE A 92 -6.97 -2.83 -14.71
C ILE A 92 -7.93 -3.96 -14.29
N SER A 93 -9.24 -3.68 -14.30
CA SER A 93 -10.30 -4.69 -14.10
C SER A 93 -10.77 -5.36 -15.38
#